data_AF-A0ABD5RZQ8-F1
#
_entry.id   AF-A0ABD5RZQ8-F1
#
_cell.length_a   1.000
_cell.length_b   1.000
_cell.length_c   1.000
_cell.angle_alpha   90.00
_cell.angle_beta   90.00
_cell.angle_gamma   90.00
#
_symmetry.space_group_name_H-M   'P 1'
#
loop_
_entity.id
_entity.type
_entity.pdbx_description
1 polymer ?
#
loop_
_entity_poly.entity_id
_entity_poly.type
_entity_poly.pdbx_seq_one_letter_code
_entity_poly.pdbx_strand_id
1 'polypeptide(L)'
;MVDTITAERLSALQDGDDDYALVDTRPREDYEAWHVSGAVNYPYNPDDEPDEEDVAELRDLLDGHDRVVTICAKGISSHDFAELLAERGVADEVTVVDDGMEGWSRVYDVARVPLDADDVVVSQVQRRAKGCLGYVVGD
;
A
#
# COMPACT_ATOMS: atom_id res chain seq x y z
N MET A 1 -8.89 -13.42 -11.53
CA MET A 1 -7.71 -12.61 -11.92
C MET A 1 -7.88 -11.29 -11.22
N VAL A 2 -7.02 -11.04 -10.23
CA VAL A 2 -6.99 -9.79 -9.51
C VAL A 2 -6.11 -8.79 -10.26
N ASP A 3 -6.46 -7.51 -10.19
CA ASP A 3 -5.69 -6.47 -10.85
C ASP A 3 -4.48 -6.07 -10.02
N THR A 4 -3.42 -5.60 -10.68
CA THR A 4 -2.21 -5.09 -10.03
C THR A 4 -2.09 -3.58 -10.21
N ILE A 5 -1.73 -2.86 -9.14
CA ILE A 5 -1.39 -1.44 -9.16
C ILE A 5 0.09 -1.24 -8.84
N THR A 6 0.71 -0.19 -9.37
CA THR A 6 2.09 0.16 -8.99
C THR A 6 2.15 0.85 -7.62
N ALA A 7 3.33 0.90 -7.02
CA ALA A 7 3.55 1.64 -5.79
C ALA A 7 3.29 3.17 -5.95
N GLU A 8 3.55 3.74 -7.13
CA GLU A 8 3.20 5.13 -7.45
C GLU A 8 1.69 5.32 -7.52
N ARG A 9 0.95 4.33 -8.04
CA ARG A 9 -0.51 4.38 -8.02
C ARG A 9 -1.05 4.32 -6.59
N LEU A 10 -0.47 3.49 -5.72
CA LEU A 10 -0.79 3.49 -4.29
C LEU A 10 -0.47 4.85 -3.64
N SER A 11 0.65 5.47 -3.98
CA SER A 11 1.00 6.82 -3.50
C SER A 11 -0.09 7.84 -3.89
N ALA A 12 -0.56 7.78 -5.13
CA ALA A 12 -1.64 8.64 -5.62
C ALA A 12 -2.99 8.36 -4.94
N LEU A 13 -3.27 7.11 -4.53
CA LEU A 13 -4.46 6.78 -3.74
C LEU A 13 -4.37 7.39 -2.33
N GLN A 14 -3.20 7.36 -1.69
CA GLN A 14 -2.99 8.00 -0.38
C GLN A 14 -3.16 9.52 -0.39
N ASP A 15 -2.88 10.15 -1.53
CA ASP A 15 -3.04 11.60 -1.71
C ASP A 15 -4.48 12.01 -2.06
N GLY A 16 -5.32 11.04 -2.45
CA GLY A 16 -6.71 11.25 -2.79
C GLY A 16 -7.65 11.04 -1.62
N ASP A 17 -8.95 11.15 -1.92
CA ASP A 17 -10.05 10.81 -1.03
C ASP A 17 -10.67 9.44 -1.40
N ASP A 18 -9.90 8.59 -2.08
CA ASP A 18 -10.33 7.23 -2.43
C ASP A 18 -10.58 6.42 -1.15
N ASP A 19 -11.75 5.77 -1.07
CA ASP A 19 -12.10 4.89 0.05
C ASP A 19 -11.61 3.47 -0.22
N TYR A 20 -10.70 2.96 0.62
CA TYR A 20 -10.13 1.62 0.49
C TYR A 20 -9.48 1.14 1.79
N ALA A 21 -9.44 -0.18 1.98
CA ALA A 21 -8.59 -0.82 2.97
C ALA A 21 -7.26 -1.24 2.34
N LEU A 22 -6.15 -0.99 3.04
CA LEU A 22 -4.83 -1.48 2.67
C LEU A 22 -4.40 -2.60 3.61
N VAL A 23 -4.27 -3.82 3.12
CA VAL A 23 -3.92 -5.00 3.93
C VAL A 23 -2.48 -5.40 3.67
N ASP A 24 -1.63 -5.27 4.69
CA ASP A 24 -0.26 -5.77 4.70
C ASP A 24 -0.23 -7.21 5.19
N THR A 25 0.18 -8.14 4.31
CA THR A 25 0.17 -9.57 4.58
C THR A 25 1.47 -10.12 5.16
N ARG A 26 2.45 -9.25 5.42
CA ARG A 26 3.73 -9.66 6.01
C ARG A 26 3.56 -10.12 7.46
N PRO A 27 4.54 -10.88 7.99
CA PRO A 27 4.63 -11.16 9.42
C PRO A 27 4.50 -9.89 10.26
N ARG A 28 3.86 -10.01 11.43
CA ARG A 28 3.60 -8.88 12.34
C ARG A 28 4.85 -8.08 12.66
N GLU A 29 5.97 -8.75 12.87
CA GLU A 29 7.28 -8.12 13.15
C GLU A 29 7.77 -7.21 12.01
N ASP A 30 7.59 -7.62 10.75
CA ASP A 30 7.98 -6.85 9.57
C ASP A 30 7.07 -5.63 9.37
N TYR A 31 5.78 -5.80 9.64
CA TYR A 31 4.80 -4.73 9.64
C TYR A 31 5.09 -3.70 10.74
N GLU A 32 5.32 -4.15 11.98
CA GLU A 32 5.60 -3.27 13.11
C GLU A 32 6.93 -2.51 12.95
N ALA A 33 7.93 -3.14 12.34
CA ALA A 33 9.20 -2.49 12.02
C ALA A 33 8.99 -1.27 11.10
N TRP A 34 8.13 -1.42 10.09
CA TRP A 34 7.66 -0.34 9.23
C TRP A 34 6.57 -0.85 8.27
N HIS A 35 5.58 -0.01 7.96
CA HIS A 35 4.50 -0.33 7.03
C HIS A 35 4.05 0.93 6.27
N VAL A 36 3.22 0.73 5.25
CA VAL A 36 2.55 1.84 4.57
C VAL A 36 1.57 2.50 5.54
N SER A 37 1.55 3.83 5.63
CA SER A 37 0.64 4.54 6.54
C SER A 37 -0.83 4.17 6.24
N GLY A 38 -1.61 3.89 7.28
CA GLY A 38 -3.02 3.49 7.15
C GLY A 38 -3.24 2.02 6.79
N ALA A 39 -2.18 1.23 6.55
CA ALA A 39 -2.32 -0.20 6.37
C ALA A 39 -2.83 -0.88 7.67
N VAL A 40 -3.59 -1.95 7.52
CA VAL A 40 -3.90 -2.93 8.56
C VAL A 40 -3.08 -4.19 8.31
N ASN A 41 -2.72 -4.92 9.37
CA ASN A 41 -1.91 -6.14 9.21
C ASN A 41 -2.74 -7.40 9.41
N TYR A 42 -2.73 -8.25 8.38
CA TYR A 42 -3.25 -9.62 8.42
C TYR A 42 -2.18 -10.57 7.88
N PRO A 43 -1.32 -11.15 8.74
CA PRO A 43 -0.29 -12.07 8.28
C PRO A 43 -0.91 -13.25 7.53
N TYR A 44 -0.48 -13.45 6.29
CA TYR A 44 -1.01 -14.52 5.43
C TYR A 44 0.11 -15.42 4.94
N ASN A 45 -0.16 -16.72 4.96
CA ASN A 45 0.70 -17.76 4.47
C ASN A 45 -0.10 -18.59 3.44
N PRO A 46 0.38 -18.73 2.20
CA PRO A 46 -0.35 -19.43 1.14
C PRO A 46 -0.53 -20.94 1.39
N ASP A 47 0.23 -21.53 2.32
CA ASP A 47 0.05 -22.92 2.73
C ASP A 47 -1.14 -23.11 3.70
N ASP A 48 -1.67 -22.03 4.27
CA ASP A 48 -2.80 -22.05 5.19
C ASP A 48 -4.10 -21.83 4.40
N GLU A 49 -5.10 -22.70 4.62
CA GLU A 49 -6.42 -22.59 4.00
C GLU A 49 -7.41 -21.97 5.00
N PRO A 50 -7.81 -20.70 4.81
CA PRO A 50 -8.67 -20.03 5.77
C PRO A 50 -10.09 -20.61 5.75
N ASP A 51 -10.62 -20.80 6.95
CA ASP A 51 -11.96 -21.30 7.19
C ASP A 51 -13.00 -20.17 7.23
N GLU A 52 -14.23 -20.47 7.67
CA GLU A 52 -15.30 -19.47 7.74
C GLU A 52 -15.09 -18.43 8.85
N GLU A 53 -14.39 -18.78 9.94
CA GLU A 53 -14.07 -17.87 11.03
C GLU A 53 -13.00 -16.87 10.59
N ASP A 54 -11.96 -17.35 9.90
CA ASP A 54 -10.93 -16.48 9.30
C ASP A 54 -11.54 -15.47 8.31
N VAL A 55 -12.47 -15.91 7.48
CA VAL A 55 -13.18 -15.05 6.53
C VAL A 55 -14.05 -14.01 7.23
N ALA A 56 -14.67 -14.36 8.37
CA ALA A 56 -15.42 -13.41 9.17
C ALA A 56 -14.51 -12.37 9.81
N GLU A 57 -13.37 -12.78 10.39
CA GLU A 57 -12.35 -11.87 10.93
C GLU A 57 -11.83 -10.91 9.85
N LEU A 58 -11.58 -11.41 8.64
CA LEU A 58 -11.17 -10.59 7.51
C LEU A 58 -12.21 -9.52 7.17
N ARG A 59 -13.50 -9.86 7.14
CA ARG A 59 -14.56 -8.87 6.90
C ARG A 59 -14.63 -7.79 7.98
N ASP A 60 -14.46 -8.19 9.25
CA ASP A 60 -14.43 -7.25 10.36
C ASP A 60 -13.19 -6.34 10.28
N LEU A 61 -12.04 -6.89 9.88
CA LEU A 61 -10.79 -6.13 9.70
C LEU A 61 -10.89 -5.07 8.60
N LEU A 62 -11.64 -5.35 7.53
CA LEU A 62 -11.85 -4.42 6.43
C LEU A 62 -12.80 -3.27 6.79
N ASP A 63 -13.44 -3.28 7.95
CA ASP A 63 -14.30 -2.20 8.48
C ASP A 63 -15.32 -1.65 7.46
N GLY A 64 -15.87 -2.54 6.62
CA GLY A 64 -16.86 -2.18 5.60
C GLY A 64 -16.31 -1.55 4.32
N HIS A 65 -14.99 -1.52 4.13
CA HIS A 65 -14.39 -1.11 2.85
C HIS A 65 -14.62 -2.17 1.76
N ASP A 66 -15.33 -1.80 0.71
CA ASP A 66 -15.61 -2.67 -0.44
C ASP A 66 -14.44 -2.78 -1.43
N ARG A 67 -13.47 -1.85 -1.32
CA ARG A 67 -12.23 -1.83 -2.10
C ARG A 67 -11.04 -2.19 -1.22
N VAL A 68 -10.30 -3.20 -1.63
CA VAL A 68 -9.14 -3.71 -0.91
C VAL A 68 -7.90 -3.67 -1.78
N VAL A 69 -6.83 -3.14 -1.21
CA VAL A 69 -5.49 -3.17 -1.76
C VAL A 69 -4.65 -4.08 -0.88
N THR A 70 -3.96 -5.08 -1.44
CA THR A 70 -3.10 -5.98 -0.68
C THR A 70 -1.63 -5.70 -0.98
N ILE A 71 -0.78 -5.85 0.03
CA ILE A 71 0.67 -5.65 -0.12
C ILE A 71 1.42 -6.66 0.74
N CYS A 72 2.48 -7.26 0.20
CA CYS A 72 3.45 -8.03 0.97
C CYS A 72 4.86 -7.50 0.72
N ALA A 73 5.90 -8.27 1.08
CA ALA A 73 7.28 -7.86 0.82
C ALA A 73 7.57 -7.62 -0.67
N LYS A 74 7.06 -8.47 -1.56
CA LYS A 74 7.43 -8.53 -2.99
C LYS A 74 6.25 -8.64 -3.96
N GLY A 75 5.01 -8.50 -3.49
CA GLY A 75 3.81 -8.69 -4.31
C GLY A 75 3.45 -10.15 -4.62
N ILE A 76 4.12 -11.14 -4.02
CA ILE A 76 3.89 -12.57 -4.28
C ILE A 76 2.75 -13.09 -3.39
N SER A 77 2.97 -13.23 -2.08
CA SER A 77 1.95 -13.76 -1.17
C SER A 77 0.71 -12.87 -1.04
N SER A 78 0.83 -11.57 -1.28
CA SER A 78 -0.34 -10.67 -1.33
C SER A 78 -1.20 -10.89 -2.57
N HIS A 79 -0.63 -11.44 -3.64
CA HIS A 79 -1.40 -11.83 -4.82
C HIS A 79 -2.26 -13.06 -4.52
N ASP A 80 -1.68 -14.10 -3.95
CA ASP A 80 -2.43 -15.29 -3.52
C ASP A 80 -3.56 -14.91 -2.53
N PHE A 81 -3.25 -14.03 -1.57
CA PHE A 81 -4.25 -13.48 -0.66
C PHE A 81 -5.35 -12.68 -1.36
N ALA A 82 -5.01 -11.86 -2.35
CA ALA A 82 -6.00 -11.10 -3.11
C ALA A 82 -6.94 -12.02 -3.91
N GLU A 83 -6.39 -13.09 -4.50
CA GLU A 83 -7.21 -14.09 -5.20
C GLU A 83 -8.18 -14.77 -4.24
N LEU A 84 -7.72 -15.16 -3.05
CA LEU A 84 -8.58 -15.68 -1.99
C LEU A 84 -9.72 -14.70 -1.63
N LEU A 85 -9.41 -13.42 -1.40
CA LEU A 85 -10.43 -12.42 -1.05
C LEU A 85 -11.49 -12.29 -2.15
N ALA A 86 -11.07 -12.29 -3.42
CA ALA A 86 -11.96 -12.21 -4.57
C ALA A 86 -12.81 -13.48 -4.72
N GLU A 87 -12.22 -14.66 -4.56
CA GLU A 87 -12.92 -15.95 -4.67
C GLU A 87 -13.96 -16.15 -3.56
N ARG A 88 -13.66 -15.68 -2.35
CA ARG A 88 -14.56 -15.76 -1.18
C ARG A 88 -15.58 -14.63 -1.13
N GLY A 89 -15.52 -13.66 -2.05
CA GLY A 89 -16.42 -12.50 -2.06
C GLY A 89 -16.32 -11.70 -0.76
N VAL A 90 -15.09 -11.45 -0.32
CA VAL A 90 -14.82 -10.66 0.89
C VAL A 90 -14.89 -9.16 0.57
N ALA A 91 -14.57 -8.77 -0.66
CA ALA A 91 -14.63 -7.40 -1.17
C ALA A 91 -15.02 -7.39 -2.66
N ASP A 92 -15.57 -6.27 -3.12
CA ASP A 92 -16.03 -6.10 -4.51
C ASP A 92 -14.87 -5.81 -5.47
N GLU A 93 -13.89 -5.02 -5.03
CA GLU A 93 -12.66 -4.71 -5.77
C GLU A 93 -11.46 -5.13 -4.95
N VAL A 94 -10.62 -6.02 -5.50
CA VAL A 94 -9.37 -6.43 -4.87
C VAL A 94 -8.21 -6.21 -5.83
N THR A 95 -7.20 -5.46 -5.38
CA THR A 95 -5.99 -5.16 -6.14
C THR A 95 -4.73 -5.48 -5.35
N VAL A 96 -3.64 -5.76 -6.04
CA VAL A 96 -2.34 -6.10 -5.45
C VAL A 96 -1.33 -5.01 -5.79
N VAL A 97 -0.50 -4.61 -4.82
CA VAL A 97 0.63 -3.72 -5.10
C VAL A 97 1.79 -4.50 -5.73
N ASP A 98 2.13 -4.15 -6.97
CA ASP A 98 3.26 -4.73 -7.70
C ASP A 98 4.57 -4.49 -6.96
N ASP A 99 5.44 -5.51 -6.94
CA ASP A 99 6.73 -5.51 -6.23
C ASP A 99 6.62 -5.22 -4.71
N GLY A 100 5.40 -5.19 -4.17
CA GLY A 100 5.08 -5.01 -2.76
C GLY A 100 5.81 -3.85 -2.07
N MET A 101 6.31 -4.12 -0.87
CA MET A 101 7.07 -3.17 -0.07
C MET A 101 8.43 -2.82 -0.70
N GLU A 102 9.01 -3.67 -1.55
CA GLU A 102 10.22 -3.32 -2.32
C GLU A 102 9.92 -2.18 -3.31
N GLY A 103 8.80 -2.29 -4.03
CA GLY A 103 8.25 -1.22 -4.87
C GLY A 103 7.97 0.05 -4.06
N TRP A 104 7.23 -0.08 -2.96
CA TRP A 104 6.93 1.02 -2.06
C TRP A 104 8.17 1.75 -1.54
N SER A 105 9.24 1.00 -1.22
CA SER A 105 10.50 1.55 -0.71
C SER A 105 11.21 2.50 -1.69
N ARG A 106 10.83 2.44 -2.97
CA ARG A 106 11.41 3.19 -4.08
C ARG A 106 10.49 4.30 -4.59
N VAL A 107 9.36 4.58 -3.95
CA VAL A 107 8.52 5.73 -4.30
C VAL A 107 9.23 7.02 -3.88
N TYR A 108 9.43 7.91 -4.85
CA TYR A 108 9.91 9.27 -4.65
C TYR A 108 8.87 10.25 -5.19
N ASP A 109 8.38 11.12 -4.32
CA ASP A 109 7.55 12.24 -4.75
C ASP A 109 8.39 13.50 -4.82
N VAL A 110 8.04 14.37 -5.78
CA VAL A 110 8.68 15.67 -5.91
C VAL A 110 7.62 16.75 -5.83
N ALA A 111 7.67 17.55 -4.76
CA ALA A 111 6.81 18.70 -4.57
C ALA A 111 7.59 19.99 -4.85
N ARG A 112 7.02 20.89 -5.66
CA ARG A 112 7.60 22.23 -5.84
C ARG A 112 7.33 23.06 -4.59
N VAL A 113 8.37 23.65 -4.02
CA VAL A 113 8.24 24.59 -2.91
C VAL A 113 7.96 25.98 -3.49
N PRO A 114 6.83 26.62 -3.17
CA PRO A 114 6.55 27.98 -3.61
C PRO A 114 7.57 28.96 -2.99
N LEU A 115 8.12 29.83 -3.82
CA LEU A 115 9.05 30.88 -3.43
C LEU A 115 8.67 32.21 -4.05
N ASP A 116 8.88 33.29 -3.31
CA ASP A 116 8.82 34.67 -3.81
C ASP A 116 10.19 35.07 -4.42
N ALA A 117 10.69 34.24 -5.33
CA ALA A 117 11.91 34.44 -6.11
C ALA A 117 11.76 33.73 -7.46
N ASP A 118 12.02 34.43 -8.56
CA ASP A 118 11.78 33.92 -9.93
C ASP A 118 12.97 33.12 -10.48
N ASP A 119 14.15 33.39 -9.94
CA ASP A 119 15.46 32.89 -10.33
C ASP A 119 15.97 31.75 -9.43
N VAL A 120 15.11 31.23 -8.55
CA VAL A 120 15.42 30.09 -7.68
C VAL A 120 14.29 29.06 -7.74
N VAL A 121 14.65 27.81 -8.03
CA VAL A 121 13.77 26.65 -7.98
C VAL A 121 14.15 25.80 -6.77
N VAL A 122 13.15 25.51 -5.92
CA VAL A 122 13.28 24.52 -4.85
C VAL A 122 12.32 23.37 -5.09
N SER A 123 12.88 22.18 -5.30
CA SER A 123 12.15 20.92 -5.42
C SER A 123 12.38 20.09 -4.17
N GLN A 124 11.32 19.83 -3.42
CA GLN A 124 11.36 18.92 -2.28
C GLN A 124 11.20 17.48 -2.79
N VAL A 125 12.16 16.62 -2.47
CA VAL A 125 12.13 15.18 -2.76
C VAL A 125 11.70 14.44 -1.51
N GLN A 126 10.59 13.71 -1.57
CA GLN A 126 10.02 12.97 -0.45
C GLN A 126 10.20 11.48 -0.67
N ARG A 127 10.77 10.78 0.33
CA ARG A 127 10.87 9.32 0.34
C ARG A 127 9.85 8.76 1.31
N ARG A 128 8.61 8.54 0.85
CA ARG A 128 7.47 8.19 1.73
C ARG A 128 7.76 7.02 2.66
N ALA A 129 8.24 5.92 2.08
CA ALA A 129 8.59 4.72 2.82
C ALA A 129 9.67 4.89 3.90
N LYS A 130 10.43 5.99 3.86
CA LYS A 130 11.54 6.27 4.80
C LYS A 130 11.30 7.52 5.65
N GLY A 131 10.20 8.25 5.43
CA GLY A 131 9.93 9.52 6.12
C GLY A 131 11.01 10.60 5.91
N CYS A 132 11.78 10.52 4.82
CA CYS A 132 12.87 11.46 4.55
C CYS A 132 12.40 12.58 3.61
N LEU A 133 12.80 13.81 3.91
CA LEU A 133 12.63 14.98 3.04
C LEU A 133 14.00 15.50 2.62
N GLY A 134 14.23 15.62 1.32
CA GLY A 134 15.38 16.27 0.71
C GLY A 134 14.96 17.49 -0.09
N TYR A 135 15.88 18.42 -0.34
CA TYR A 135 15.64 19.58 -1.18
C TYR A 135 16.73 19.71 -2.22
N VAL A 136 16.33 19.93 -3.46
CA VAL A 136 17.22 20.34 -4.54
C VAL A 136 16.95 21.83 -4.78
N VAL A 137 17.99 22.64 -4.63
CA VAL A 137 17.95 24.07 -4.89
C VAL A 137 18.76 24.32 -6.16
N GLY A 138 18.16 25.00 -7.12
CA GLY A 138 18.81 25.39 -8.37
C GLY A 138 18.26 26.73 -8.88
N ASP A 139 18.81 27.19 -9.99
CA ASP A 139 18.40 28.37 -10.75
C ASP A 139 17.87 27.99 -12.14
#